data_AF-A0A370NL49-F1
#
_entry.id   AF-A0A370NL49-F1
#
_cell.length_a   1.000
_cell.length_b   1.000
_cell.length_c   1.000
_cell.angle_alpha   90.00
_cell.angle_beta   90.00
_cell.angle_gamma   90.00
#
_symmetry.space_group_name_H-M   'P 1'
#
loop_
_entity.id
_entity.type
_entity.pdbx_description
1 polymer ?
#
loop_
_entity_poly.entity_id
_entity_poly.type
_entity_poly.pdbx_seq_one_letter_code
_entity_poly.pdbx_strand_id
1 'polypeptide(L)'
;MSTKKTKKPKAPKLVSDELIDQLLAQVENKDAESILGESGLAGLLKKQLAERMLAAELTHHLATEAKEGRSGNHRNGTSQKTVLTPNGELELDIPRDRQATFEPQLVAKYQRRLLGFDDHVISMYARGMSVREIQGHLQELYGLQVSPDLISTITDEVLAEVEQWQQRPLEAMYPIVYFDALRLKIRDEGTVRNKAVYLALGIRADGRKEVLGLWIEQTEGAKFWLKVFNELKNRGLEDILVAVVDGLRGFPEAIEAVYPDAQIQTCIVHLIRNSLNLASWKDRKGLAAALKPIYQAATADAADGALQAFAASDWGRKFPTVADMWRRQWEQVIPFFVYPPEVRRIIYTTNAIESMHMQLRKIVKNRGHFPSDEAASKLLYLALRNIEKDWKMPPITWKQAANQFAILFGDRFTNALR
;
A
#
# COMPACT_ATOMS: atom_id res chain seq x y z
N MET A 1 25.85 5.24 -35.18
CA MET A 1 24.47 5.11 -35.68
C MET A 1 23.57 6.03 -34.88
N SER A 2 22.98 7.04 -35.53
CA SER A 2 22.12 8.05 -34.89
C SER A 2 20.76 7.44 -34.56
N THR A 3 20.40 7.38 -33.27
CA THR A 3 19.07 6.95 -32.82
C THR A 3 18.05 8.01 -33.20
N LYS A 4 17.39 7.84 -34.36
CA LYS A 4 16.20 8.62 -34.74
C LYS A 4 15.15 8.44 -33.64
N LYS A 5 14.87 9.50 -32.88
CA LYS A 5 13.70 9.59 -32.01
C LYS A 5 12.45 9.38 -32.88
N THR A 6 11.78 8.24 -32.71
CA THR A 6 10.46 7.99 -33.28
C THR A 6 9.49 9.03 -32.74
N LYS A 7 9.01 9.92 -33.61
CA LYS A 7 7.97 10.91 -33.31
C LYS A 7 6.73 10.16 -32.84
N LYS A 8 6.28 10.42 -31.60
CA LYS A 8 4.98 9.92 -31.12
C LYS A 8 3.89 10.31 -32.13
N PRO A 9 2.96 9.41 -32.50
CA PRO A 9 1.84 9.75 -33.36
C PRO A 9 1.07 10.92 -32.72
N LYS A 10 0.78 11.97 -33.50
CA LYS A 10 -0.07 13.07 -33.04
C LYS A 10 -1.45 12.50 -32.74
N ALA A 11 -2.00 12.85 -31.57
CA ALA A 11 -3.37 12.51 -31.25
C ALA A 11 -4.33 13.00 -32.36
N PRO A 12 -5.38 12.24 -32.70
CA PRO A 12 -6.35 12.67 -33.69
C PRO A 12 -6.98 14.01 -33.24
N LYS A 13 -7.03 14.98 -34.16
CA LYS A 13 -7.72 16.26 -33.91
C LYS A 13 -9.23 16.01 -33.96
N LEU A 14 -9.89 16.12 -32.81
CA LEU A 14 -11.35 15.96 -32.70
C LEU A 14 -12.11 17.15 -33.32
N VAL A 15 -11.50 18.34 -33.31
CA VAL A 15 -12.07 19.61 -33.76
C VAL A 15 -11.13 20.25 -34.78
N SER A 16 -11.66 20.85 -35.85
CA SER A 16 -10.85 21.54 -36.86
C SER A 16 -10.22 22.82 -36.29
N ASP A 17 -9.05 23.20 -36.82
CA ASP A 17 -8.35 24.41 -36.37
C ASP A 17 -9.19 25.67 -36.61
N GLU A 18 -9.96 25.71 -37.71
CA GLU A 18 -10.89 26.79 -38.04
C GLU A 18 -11.97 27.01 -36.97
N LEU A 19 -12.48 25.92 -36.39
CA LEU A 19 -13.52 25.99 -35.36
C LEU A 19 -12.93 26.43 -34.01
N ILE A 20 -11.68 26.05 -33.74
CA ILE A 20 -10.93 26.55 -32.57
C ILE A 20 -10.67 28.06 -32.70
N ASP A 21 -10.26 28.53 -33.89
CA ASP A 21 -10.03 29.95 -34.14
C ASP A 21 -11.32 30.76 -34.00
N GLN A 22 -12.46 30.22 -34.46
CA GLN A 22 -13.78 30.84 -34.26
C GLN A 22 -14.17 30.93 -32.78
N LEU A 23 -13.92 29.90 -31.99
CA LEU A 23 -14.19 29.91 -30.55
C LEU A 23 -13.28 30.90 -29.81
N LEU A 24 -11.99 30.95 -30.15
CA LEU A 24 -11.04 31.90 -29.57
C LEU A 24 -11.32 33.36 -29.96
N ALA A 25 -11.97 33.60 -31.10
CA ALA A 25 -12.39 34.93 -31.52
C ALA A 25 -13.56 35.48 -30.69
N GLN A 26 -14.33 34.62 -30.03
CA GLN A 26 -15.47 35.01 -29.18
C GLN A 26 -15.06 35.41 -27.75
N VAL A 27 -13.80 35.20 -27.37
CA VAL A 27 -13.29 35.54 -26.03
C VAL A 27 -12.55 36.88 -26.10
N GLU A 28 -13.02 37.87 -25.33
CA GLU A 28 -12.43 39.22 -25.31
C GLU A 28 -11.02 39.24 -24.70
N ASN A 29 -10.80 38.49 -23.61
CA ASN A 29 -9.49 38.33 -22.97
C ASN A 29 -8.93 36.93 -23.25
N LYS A 30 -7.69 36.86 -23.73
CA LYS A 30 -7.02 35.60 -24.11
C LYS A 30 -6.00 35.14 -23.08
N ASP A 31 -6.24 35.43 -21.80
CA ASP A 31 -5.42 34.91 -20.72
C ASP A 31 -5.80 33.45 -20.40
N ALA A 32 -4.97 32.78 -19.58
CA ALA A 32 -5.16 31.37 -19.28
C ALA A 32 -6.51 31.10 -18.60
N GLU A 33 -6.97 32.00 -17.74
CA GLU A 33 -8.23 31.85 -17.00
C GLU A 33 -9.45 31.98 -17.93
N SER A 34 -9.48 33.00 -18.81
CA SER A 34 -10.63 33.20 -19.71
C SER A 34 -10.75 32.11 -20.77
N ILE A 35 -9.65 31.42 -21.11
CA ILE A 35 -9.65 30.33 -22.10
C ILE A 35 -9.85 28.96 -21.43
N LEU A 36 -9.13 28.66 -20.35
CA LEU A 36 -9.03 27.31 -19.77
C LEU A 36 -9.76 27.14 -18.43
N GLY A 37 -10.16 28.22 -17.77
CA GLY A 37 -10.92 28.19 -16.51
C GLY A 37 -12.35 27.66 -16.69
N GLU A 38 -12.99 27.27 -15.59
CA GLU A 38 -14.39 26.76 -15.61
C GLU A 38 -15.43 27.86 -15.87
N SER A 39 -15.11 29.11 -15.57
CA SER A 39 -15.90 30.28 -15.99
C SER A 39 -15.52 30.78 -17.40
N GLY A 40 -14.43 30.26 -17.96
CA GLY A 40 -13.91 30.61 -19.28
C GLY A 40 -14.50 29.76 -20.41
N LEU A 41 -13.95 29.93 -21.62
CA LEU A 41 -14.40 29.26 -22.84
C LEU A 41 -14.46 27.73 -22.69
N ALA A 42 -13.43 27.11 -22.12
CA ALA A 42 -13.39 25.66 -21.94
C ALA A 42 -14.49 25.17 -20.99
N GLY A 43 -14.72 25.85 -19.87
CA GLY A 43 -15.79 25.51 -18.93
C GLY A 43 -17.19 25.70 -19.51
N LEU A 44 -17.42 26.80 -20.23
CA LEU A 44 -18.69 27.03 -20.95
C LEU A 44 -18.94 25.95 -22.02
N LEU A 45 -17.91 25.54 -22.76
CA LEU A 45 -18.02 24.47 -23.74
C LEU A 45 -18.33 23.13 -23.06
N LYS A 46 -17.66 22.82 -21.94
CA LYS A 46 -17.96 21.63 -21.11
C LYS A 46 -19.40 21.64 -20.63
N LYS A 47 -19.89 22.78 -20.10
CA LYS A 47 -21.28 22.98 -19.69
C LYS A 47 -22.24 22.65 -20.83
N GLN A 48 -22.06 23.30 -21.98
CA GLN A 48 -22.95 23.11 -23.13
C GLN A 48 -22.94 21.68 -23.68
N LEU A 49 -21.78 21.02 -23.71
CA LEU A 49 -21.68 19.61 -24.12
C LEU A 49 -22.42 18.70 -23.14
N ALA A 50 -22.22 18.91 -21.83
CA ALA A 50 -22.87 18.11 -20.80
C ALA A 50 -24.40 18.28 -20.83
N GLU A 51 -24.90 19.51 -20.91
CA GLU A 51 -26.33 19.81 -21.00
C GLU A 51 -26.95 19.22 -22.28
N ARG A 52 -26.23 19.28 -23.41
CA ARG A 52 -26.69 18.69 -24.66
C ARG A 52 -26.79 17.17 -24.59
N MET A 53 -25.82 16.51 -23.94
CA MET A 53 -25.85 15.07 -23.70
C MET A 53 -27.01 14.68 -22.78
N LEU A 54 -27.20 15.38 -21.66
CA LEU A 54 -28.32 15.16 -20.75
C LEU A 54 -29.68 15.36 -21.45
N ALA A 55 -29.78 16.36 -22.32
CA ALA A 55 -30.99 16.58 -23.12
C ALA A 55 -31.24 15.45 -24.12
N ALA A 56 -30.19 14.84 -24.68
CA ALA A 56 -30.29 13.69 -25.56
C ALA A 56 -30.71 12.43 -24.79
N GLU A 57 -30.14 12.20 -23.60
CA GLU A 57 -30.56 11.12 -22.70
C GLU A 57 -32.05 11.22 -22.36
N LEU A 58 -32.55 12.42 -22.03
CA LEU A 58 -33.98 12.61 -21.76
C LEU A 58 -34.86 12.34 -22.99
N THR A 59 -34.43 12.73 -24.20
CA THR A 59 -35.15 12.38 -25.43
C THR A 59 -35.25 10.86 -25.59
N HIS A 60 -34.14 10.16 -25.35
CA HIS A 60 -34.08 8.72 -25.46
C HIS A 60 -35.00 8.04 -24.42
N HIS A 61 -34.94 8.48 -23.16
CA HIS A 61 -35.81 8.01 -22.08
C HIS A 61 -37.30 8.11 -22.46
N LEU A 62 -37.75 9.31 -22.86
CA LEU A 62 -39.15 9.54 -23.23
C LEU A 62 -39.58 8.71 -24.45
N ALA A 63 -38.68 8.51 -25.42
CA ALA A 63 -38.97 7.66 -26.57
C ALA A 63 -39.10 6.18 -26.20
N THR A 64 -38.31 5.71 -25.23
CA THR A 64 -38.39 4.34 -24.70
C THR A 64 -39.68 4.13 -23.91
N GLU A 65 -40.05 5.05 -23.01
CA GLU A 65 -41.32 4.97 -22.28
C GLU A 65 -42.54 4.97 -23.19
N ALA A 66 -42.51 5.78 -24.27
CA ALA A 66 -43.58 5.81 -25.27
C ALA A 66 -43.71 4.47 -26.01
N LYS A 67 -42.58 3.79 -26.31
CA LYS A 67 -42.59 2.44 -26.92
C LYS A 67 -43.09 1.36 -25.97
N GLU A 68 -42.87 1.53 -24.66
CA GLU A 68 -43.32 0.62 -23.60
C GLU A 68 -44.79 0.85 -23.19
N GLY A 69 -45.51 1.74 -23.87
CA GLY A 69 -46.93 2.02 -23.61
C GLY A 69 -47.18 2.88 -22.37
N ARG A 70 -46.14 3.46 -21.76
CA ARG A 70 -46.25 4.44 -20.67
C ARG A 70 -46.50 5.84 -21.22
N SER A 71 -47.64 6.03 -21.89
CA SER A 71 -48.00 7.32 -22.49
C SER A 71 -48.41 8.35 -21.42
N GLY A 72 -47.84 9.56 -21.46
CA GLY A 72 -48.23 10.68 -20.58
C GLY A 72 -47.05 11.45 -19.97
N ASN A 73 -45.84 10.89 -20.01
CA ASN A 73 -44.63 11.59 -19.57
C ASN A 73 -44.12 12.55 -20.66
N HIS A 74 -43.61 13.71 -20.24
CA HIS A 74 -43.11 14.76 -21.13
C HIS A 74 -42.06 15.60 -20.40
N ARG A 75 -41.34 16.44 -21.16
CA ARG A 75 -40.32 17.35 -20.60
C ARG A 75 -40.96 18.38 -19.68
N ASN A 76 -40.33 18.65 -18.54
CA ASN A 76 -40.81 19.59 -17.52
C ASN A 76 -39.69 20.53 -17.03
N GLY A 77 -39.08 21.25 -17.98
CA GLY A 77 -38.02 22.22 -17.73
C GLY A 77 -36.70 21.60 -17.25
N THR A 78 -35.88 22.43 -16.59
CA THR A 78 -34.57 22.06 -16.03
C THR A 78 -34.52 22.31 -14.53
N SER A 79 -33.51 21.77 -13.86
CA SER A 79 -33.13 22.08 -12.48
C SER A 79 -31.64 22.38 -12.45
N GLN A 80 -31.26 23.46 -11.79
CA GLN A 80 -29.85 23.77 -11.58
C GLN A 80 -29.20 22.74 -10.67
N LYS A 81 -27.98 22.36 -11.02
CA LYS A 81 -27.12 21.51 -10.21
C LYS A 81 -25.67 21.91 -10.40
N THR A 82 -25.03 22.32 -9.31
CA THR A 82 -23.58 22.51 -9.27
C THR A 82 -22.89 21.16 -9.13
N VAL A 83 -22.00 20.86 -10.07
CA VAL A 83 -21.18 19.66 -10.11
C VAL A 83 -19.72 20.05 -9.93
N LEU A 84 -19.05 19.41 -8.98
CA LEU A 84 -17.62 19.58 -8.71
C LEU A 84 -16.82 18.82 -9.75
N THR A 85 -15.94 19.53 -10.47
CA THR A 85 -15.03 18.99 -11.47
C THR A 85 -13.58 19.15 -11.00
N PRO A 86 -12.61 18.44 -11.61
CA PRO A 86 -11.20 18.67 -11.31
C PRO A 86 -10.71 20.09 -11.57
N ASN A 87 -11.43 20.95 -12.29
CA ASN A 87 -10.99 22.31 -12.60
C ASN A 87 -11.83 23.38 -11.86
N GLY A 88 -12.80 22.98 -11.04
CA GLY A 88 -13.69 23.90 -10.33
C GLY A 88 -15.17 23.48 -10.37
N GLU A 89 -16.04 24.37 -9.89
CA GLU A 89 -17.49 24.19 -9.90
C GLU A 89 -18.08 24.42 -11.30
N LEU A 90 -18.92 23.49 -11.74
CA LEU A 90 -19.64 23.57 -13.02
C LEU A 90 -21.14 23.56 -12.74
N GLU A 91 -21.82 24.68 -13.02
CA GLU A 91 -23.27 24.78 -12.90
C GLU A 91 -23.96 24.23 -14.15
N LEU A 92 -24.71 23.15 -13.99
CA LEU A 92 -25.45 22.48 -15.07
C LEU A 92 -26.96 22.66 -14.91
N ASP A 93 -27.64 22.92 -16.02
CA ASP A 93 -29.09 22.88 -16.11
C ASP A 93 -29.57 21.47 -16.50
N ILE A 94 -29.93 20.65 -15.49
CA ILE A 94 -30.33 19.26 -15.71
C ILE A 94 -31.79 19.18 -16.18
N PRO A 95 -32.06 18.58 -17.34
CA PRO A 95 -33.41 18.45 -17.87
C PRO A 95 -34.22 17.44 -17.06
N ARG A 96 -35.52 17.69 -16.90
CA ARG A 96 -36.43 16.87 -16.10
C ARG A 96 -37.63 16.40 -16.91
N ASP A 97 -38.17 15.25 -16.54
CA ASP A 97 -39.47 14.75 -17.00
C ASP A 97 -40.58 15.10 -15.99
N ARG A 98 -41.83 15.06 -16.43
CA ARG A 98 -42.99 15.42 -15.59
C ARG A 98 -43.23 14.41 -14.47
N GLN A 99 -42.96 13.14 -14.73
CA GLN A 99 -43.21 12.03 -13.81
C GLN A 99 -42.01 11.69 -12.91
N ALA A 100 -40.89 12.43 -13.02
CA ALA A 100 -39.65 12.25 -12.25
C ALA A 100 -39.01 10.84 -12.37
N THR A 101 -39.30 10.13 -13.45
CA THR A 101 -38.82 8.77 -13.76
C THR A 101 -37.45 8.77 -14.44
N PHE A 102 -37.05 9.89 -15.06
CA PHE A 102 -35.77 9.97 -15.77
C PHE A 102 -34.59 9.86 -14.80
N GLU A 103 -33.66 8.94 -15.05
CA GLU A 103 -32.39 8.81 -14.32
C GLU A 103 -31.21 9.12 -15.26
N PRO A 104 -30.60 10.32 -15.16
CA PRO A 104 -29.50 10.70 -16.04
C PRO A 104 -28.27 9.82 -15.79
N GLN A 105 -27.57 9.45 -16.87
CA GLN A 105 -26.36 8.61 -16.81
C GLN A 105 -25.09 9.46 -16.71
N LEU A 106 -25.03 10.59 -17.43
CA LEU A 106 -23.86 11.48 -17.39
C LEU A 106 -23.61 12.06 -15.99
N VAL A 107 -24.68 12.52 -15.32
CA VAL A 107 -24.64 13.03 -13.95
C VAL A 107 -25.86 12.53 -13.19
N ALA A 108 -25.70 11.45 -12.43
CA ALA A 108 -26.80 10.78 -11.73
C ALA A 108 -27.55 11.71 -10.77
N LYS A 109 -28.79 11.37 -10.42
CA LYS A 109 -29.55 12.11 -9.39
C LYS A 109 -28.72 12.23 -8.13
N TYR A 110 -28.67 13.44 -7.55
CA TYR A 110 -27.87 13.78 -6.36
C TYR A 110 -26.34 13.72 -6.49
N GLN A 111 -25.78 13.16 -7.58
CA GLN A 111 -24.32 13.12 -7.82
C GLN A 111 -23.77 14.52 -8.08
N ARG A 112 -23.12 15.14 -7.09
CA ARG A 112 -22.51 16.48 -7.24
C ARG A 112 -21.03 16.43 -7.65
N ARG A 113 -20.49 15.28 -8.06
CA ARG A 113 -19.06 15.11 -8.39
C ARG A 113 -18.88 14.37 -9.71
N LEU A 114 -17.98 14.86 -10.55
CA LEU A 114 -17.53 14.11 -11.73
C LEU A 114 -16.50 13.05 -11.36
N LEU A 115 -16.44 11.99 -12.17
CA LEU A 115 -15.53 10.85 -12.03
C LEU A 115 -14.06 11.32 -11.92
N GLY A 116 -13.33 10.80 -10.93
CA GLY A 116 -11.90 11.05 -10.72
C GLY A 116 -11.54 12.03 -9.58
N PHE A 117 -12.49 12.80 -9.04
CA PHE A 117 -12.23 13.64 -7.86
C PHE A 117 -11.86 12.80 -6.63
N ASP A 118 -12.63 11.76 -6.35
CA ASP A 118 -12.42 10.87 -5.21
C ASP A 118 -11.05 10.15 -5.32
N ASP A 119 -10.63 9.78 -6.54
CA ASP A 119 -9.30 9.22 -6.80
C ASP A 119 -8.18 10.19 -6.43
N HIS A 120 -8.31 11.49 -6.72
CA HIS A 120 -7.32 12.48 -6.33
C HIS A 120 -7.22 12.61 -4.80
N VAL A 121 -8.36 12.62 -4.11
CA VAL A 121 -8.41 12.65 -2.64
C VAL A 121 -7.73 11.42 -2.04
N ILE A 122 -8.07 10.22 -2.52
CA ILE A 122 -7.46 8.95 -2.08
C ILE A 122 -5.95 8.95 -2.37
N SER A 123 -5.55 9.44 -3.54
CA SER A 123 -4.16 9.51 -3.99
C SER A 123 -3.32 10.47 -3.14
N MET A 124 -3.87 11.59 -2.69
CA MET A 124 -3.22 12.50 -1.74
C MET A 124 -3.13 11.88 -0.34
N TYR A 125 -4.23 11.28 0.13
CA TYR A 125 -4.27 10.60 1.42
C TYR A 125 -3.24 9.47 1.51
N ALA A 126 -3.14 8.65 0.45
CA ALA A 126 -2.18 7.55 0.32
C ALA A 126 -0.70 8.00 0.35
N ARG A 127 -0.43 9.28 0.02
CA ARG A 127 0.90 9.89 0.10
C ARG A 127 1.22 10.48 1.48
N GLY A 128 0.31 10.35 2.45
CA GLY A 128 0.52 10.76 3.84
C GLY A 128 0.02 12.15 4.16
N MET A 129 -0.68 12.83 3.24
CA MET A 129 -1.33 14.10 3.55
C MET A 129 -2.42 13.89 4.60
N SER A 130 -2.50 14.82 5.55
CA SER A 130 -3.60 14.94 6.51
C SER A 130 -4.85 15.49 5.82
N VAL A 131 -6.01 15.27 6.43
CA VAL A 131 -7.30 15.78 5.92
C VAL A 131 -7.26 17.31 5.70
N ARG A 132 -6.63 18.05 6.61
CA ARG A 132 -6.48 19.51 6.52
C ARG A 132 -5.55 19.94 5.39
N GLU A 133 -4.45 19.21 5.17
CA GLU A 133 -3.55 19.47 4.04
C GLU A 133 -4.23 19.18 2.70
N ILE A 134 -5.02 18.11 2.61
CA ILE A 134 -5.82 17.79 1.40
C ILE A 134 -6.83 18.91 1.14
N GLN A 135 -7.55 19.36 2.17
CA GLN A 135 -8.49 20.47 2.06
C GLN A 135 -7.80 21.74 1.55
N GLY A 136 -6.68 22.14 2.15
CA GLY A 136 -5.91 23.31 1.71
C GLY A 136 -5.43 23.17 0.27
N HIS A 137 -4.91 22.00 -0.10
CA HIS A 137 -4.41 21.75 -1.45
C HIS A 137 -5.52 21.79 -2.51
N LEU A 138 -6.70 21.24 -2.21
CA LEU A 138 -7.86 21.30 -3.09
C LEU A 138 -8.36 22.73 -3.27
N GLN A 139 -8.33 23.54 -2.19
CA GLN A 139 -8.67 24.95 -2.28
C GLN A 139 -7.67 25.74 -3.13
N GLU A 140 -6.37 25.49 -2.96
CA GLU A 140 -5.30 26.23 -3.66
C GLU A 140 -5.24 25.91 -5.15
N LEU A 141 -5.36 24.63 -5.54
CA LEU A 141 -5.27 24.23 -6.94
C LEU A 141 -6.57 24.40 -7.72
N TYR A 142 -7.70 24.16 -7.06
CA TYR A 142 -8.98 24.00 -7.75
C TYR A 142 -10.05 24.99 -7.27
N GLY A 143 -9.75 25.84 -6.29
CA GLY A 143 -10.73 26.74 -5.67
C GLY A 143 -11.83 26.01 -4.89
N LEU A 144 -11.70 24.69 -4.69
CA LEU A 144 -12.77 23.84 -4.15
C LEU A 144 -12.78 23.88 -2.61
N GLN A 145 -13.87 24.41 -2.05
CA GLN A 145 -14.12 24.31 -0.61
C GLN A 145 -14.70 22.94 -0.25
N VAL A 146 -13.82 22.04 0.21
CA VAL A 146 -14.18 20.67 0.59
C VAL A 146 -14.17 20.56 2.11
N SER A 147 -15.21 19.98 2.72
CA SER A 147 -15.23 19.78 4.17
C SER A 147 -14.29 18.63 4.58
N PRO A 148 -13.71 18.67 5.80
CA PRO A 148 -12.94 17.56 6.34
C PRO A 148 -13.74 16.24 6.43
N ASP A 149 -15.02 16.35 6.73
CA ASP A 149 -15.94 15.21 6.80
C ASP A 149 -16.08 14.54 5.44
N LEU A 150 -16.18 15.35 4.38
CA LEU A 150 -16.27 14.84 3.03
C LEU A 150 -15.00 14.08 2.61
N ILE A 151 -13.83 14.63 2.89
CA ILE A 151 -12.55 13.93 2.65
C ILE A 151 -12.50 12.62 3.42
N SER A 152 -13.00 12.61 4.65
CA SER A 152 -13.06 11.40 5.49
C SER A 152 -13.97 10.34 4.86
N THR A 153 -15.20 10.71 4.48
CA THR A 153 -16.16 9.83 3.78
C THR A 153 -15.56 9.22 2.51
N ILE A 154 -14.93 10.02 1.66
CA ILE A 154 -14.27 9.52 0.44
C ILE A 154 -13.20 8.49 0.78
N THR A 155 -12.38 8.78 1.79
CA THR A 155 -11.33 7.84 2.18
C THR A 155 -11.92 6.59 2.84
N ASP A 156 -13.07 6.65 3.50
CA ASP A 156 -13.72 5.51 4.14
C ASP A 156 -14.24 4.48 3.12
N GLU A 157 -14.49 4.87 1.87
CA GLU A 157 -14.82 3.93 0.79
C GLU A 157 -13.70 2.88 0.57
N VAL A 158 -12.47 3.22 0.95
CA VAL A 158 -11.31 2.32 0.88
C VAL A 158 -11.41 1.19 1.93
N LEU A 159 -12.18 1.33 3.00
CA LEU A 159 -12.27 0.30 4.05
C LEU A 159 -12.79 -1.03 3.52
N ALA A 160 -13.75 -1.00 2.59
CA ALA A 160 -14.23 -2.20 1.92
C ALA A 160 -13.12 -2.89 1.12
N GLU A 161 -12.24 -2.12 0.46
CA GLU A 161 -11.05 -2.68 -0.20
C GLU A 161 -10.06 -3.29 0.81
N VAL A 162 -9.89 -2.66 1.98
CA VAL A 162 -9.00 -3.18 3.04
C VAL A 162 -9.50 -4.55 3.51
N GLU A 163 -10.80 -4.68 3.77
CA GLU A 163 -11.41 -5.94 4.20
C GLU A 163 -11.25 -7.03 3.14
N GLN A 164 -11.54 -6.71 1.87
CA GLN A 164 -11.34 -7.64 0.76
C GLN A 164 -9.87 -8.05 0.61
N TRP A 165 -8.94 -7.09 0.73
CA TRP A 165 -7.51 -7.35 0.66
C TRP A 165 -7.01 -8.22 1.82
N GLN A 166 -7.56 -8.06 3.03
CA GLN A 166 -7.24 -8.89 4.20
C GLN A 166 -7.81 -10.31 4.07
N GLN A 167 -8.93 -10.50 3.37
CA GLN A 167 -9.56 -11.82 3.20
C GLN A 167 -9.16 -12.53 1.90
N ARG A 168 -8.38 -11.88 1.04
CA ARG A 168 -8.02 -12.42 -0.27
C ARG A 168 -7.30 -13.77 -0.16
N PRO A 169 -7.50 -14.69 -1.13
CA PRO A 169 -6.76 -15.94 -1.18
C PRO A 169 -5.26 -15.68 -1.38
N LEU A 170 -4.45 -16.51 -0.75
CA LEU A 170 -3.00 -16.52 -0.82
C LEU A 170 -2.50 -17.72 -1.62
N GLU A 171 -1.25 -17.67 -2.06
CA GLU A 171 -0.60 -18.83 -2.67
C GLU A 171 -0.42 -19.95 -1.63
N ALA A 172 -0.46 -21.20 -2.10
CA ALA A 172 -0.32 -22.38 -1.24
C ALA A 172 1.00 -22.44 -0.48
N MET A 173 2.09 -21.91 -1.07
CA MET A 173 3.42 -21.96 -0.47
C MET A 173 4.22 -20.69 -0.70
N TYR A 174 4.82 -20.17 0.37
CA TYR A 174 5.80 -19.08 0.31
C TYR A 174 7.16 -19.57 0.83
N PRO A 175 8.22 -19.53 0.00
CA PRO A 175 9.55 -19.95 0.44
C PRO A 175 10.08 -19.18 1.66
N ILE A 176 9.78 -17.89 1.73
CA ILE A 176 10.21 -17.03 2.84
C ILE A 176 9.05 -16.13 3.22
N VAL A 177 8.73 -16.07 4.52
CA VAL A 177 7.82 -15.07 5.07
C VAL A 177 8.53 -14.33 6.20
N TYR A 178 8.61 -13.01 6.07
CA TYR A 178 9.13 -12.12 7.11
C TYR A 178 7.96 -11.60 7.95
N PHE A 179 8.06 -11.76 9.26
CA PHE A 179 7.15 -11.15 10.22
C PHE A 179 7.90 -10.08 11.00
N ASP A 180 7.42 -8.84 10.92
CA ASP A 180 8.02 -7.68 11.59
C ASP A 180 6.91 -6.72 12.04
N ALA A 181 7.25 -5.79 12.91
CA ALA A 181 6.33 -4.82 13.46
C ALA A 181 6.87 -3.39 13.36
N LEU A 182 5.95 -2.45 13.13
CA LEU A 182 6.20 -1.03 13.42
C LEU A 182 5.28 -0.55 14.55
N ARG A 183 5.70 0.50 15.24
CA ARG A 183 4.93 1.09 16.35
C ARG A 183 4.26 2.38 15.89
N LEU A 184 2.95 2.49 16.11
CA LEU A 184 2.16 3.68 15.80
C LEU A 184 1.42 4.19 17.03
N LYS A 185 1.28 5.52 17.11
CA LYS A 185 0.44 6.18 18.11
C LYS A 185 -1.01 6.18 17.62
N ILE A 186 -1.88 5.44 18.29
CA ILE A 186 -3.29 5.30 17.94
C ILE A 186 -4.14 5.63 19.17
N ARG A 187 -5.20 6.41 18.98
CA ARG A 187 -6.18 6.69 20.03
C ARG A 187 -7.06 5.47 20.20
N ASP A 188 -7.16 5.02 21.45
CA ASP A 188 -7.96 3.87 21.86
C ASP A 188 -8.57 4.16 23.24
N GLU A 189 -9.89 3.96 23.35
CA GLU A 189 -10.68 4.26 24.55
C GLU A 189 -10.38 5.64 25.16
N GLY A 190 -10.26 6.67 24.29
CA GLY A 190 -9.96 8.04 24.71
C GLY A 190 -8.50 8.34 25.05
N THR A 191 -7.61 7.34 25.03
CA THR A 191 -6.17 7.48 25.33
C THR A 191 -5.30 7.21 24.12
N VAL A 192 -4.22 7.96 23.92
CA VAL A 192 -3.27 7.66 22.83
C VAL A 192 -2.28 6.61 23.31
N ARG A 193 -2.32 5.41 22.71
CA ARG A 193 -1.43 4.29 23.01
C ARG A 193 -0.47 4.03 21.86
N ASN A 194 0.69 3.44 22.16
CA ASN A 194 1.66 3.04 21.16
C ASN A 194 1.43 1.56 20.79
N LYS A 195 0.61 1.31 19.75
CA LYS A 195 0.25 -0.03 19.30
C LYS A 195 1.28 -0.60 18.34
N ALA A 196 1.46 -1.92 18.35
CA ALA A 196 2.21 -2.61 17.32
C ALA A 196 1.31 -2.84 16.10
N VAL A 197 1.87 -2.57 14.93
CA VAL A 197 1.32 -2.98 13.64
C VAL A 197 2.24 -4.06 13.10
N TYR A 198 1.73 -5.28 13.08
CA TYR A 198 2.42 -6.43 12.54
C TYR A 198 2.18 -6.54 11.04
N LEU A 199 3.23 -6.89 10.32
CA LEU A 199 3.24 -7.07 8.87
C LEU A 199 3.84 -8.42 8.54
N ALA A 200 3.21 -9.13 7.61
CA ALA A 200 3.75 -10.34 7.00
C ALA A 200 4.15 -10.03 5.55
N LEU A 201 5.42 -10.17 5.22
CA LEU A 201 5.95 -9.99 3.87
C LEU A 201 6.41 -11.35 3.33
N GLY A 202 5.67 -11.90 2.37
CA GLY A 202 6.00 -13.14 1.68
C GLY A 202 6.88 -12.90 0.45
N ILE A 203 7.75 -13.87 0.17
CA ILE A 203 8.44 -14.03 -1.10
C ILE A 203 7.80 -15.23 -1.78
N ARG A 204 7.28 -15.08 -3.00
CA ARG A 204 6.70 -16.16 -3.81
C ARG A 204 7.80 -17.07 -4.39
N ALA A 205 7.45 -18.25 -4.87
CA ALA A 205 8.39 -19.18 -5.52
C ALA A 205 9.14 -18.56 -6.72
N ASP A 206 8.52 -17.61 -7.42
CA ASP A 206 9.14 -16.85 -8.52
C ASP A 206 10.02 -15.67 -8.07
N GLY A 207 10.05 -15.38 -6.77
CA GLY A 207 10.87 -14.34 -6.13
C GLY A 207 10.21 -12.98 -6.02
N ARG A 208 8.96 -12.83 -6.48
CA ARG A 208 8.19 -11.61 -6.26
C ARG A 208 7.81 -11.48 -4.79
N LYS A 209 7.83 -10.24 -4.31
CA LYS A 209 7.44 -9.88 -2.95
C LYS A 209 5.93 -9.62 -2.91
N GLU A 210 5.30 -9.95 -1.80
CA GLU A 210 3.89 -9.69 -1.56
C GLU A 210 3.63 -9.50 -0.07
N VAL A 211 2.85 -8.49 0.32
CA VAL A 211 2.44 -8.29 1.70
C VAL A 211 1.21 -9.14 1.98
N LEU A 212 1.36 -10.16 2.81
CA LEU A 212 0.30 -11.15 3.08
C LEU A 212 -0.78 -10.59 3.99
N GLY A 213 -0.44 -9.70 4.92
CA GLY A 213 -1.39 -9.10 5.83
C GLY A 213 -0.80 -8.04 6.75
N LEU A 214 -1.71 -7.37 7.45
CA LEU A 214 -1.44 -6.34 8.44
C LEU A 214 -2.40 -6.52 9.63
N TRP A 215 -1.86 -6.49 10.85
CA TRP A 215 -2.64 -6.64 12.08
C TRP A 215 -2.23 -5.60 13.11
N ILE A 216 -3.20 -4.91 13.69
CA ILE A 216 -2.99 -3.92 14.76
C ILE A 216 -3.42 -4.54 16.07
N GLU A 217 -2.54 -4.58 17.07
CA GLU A 217 -2.86 -5.16 18.37
C GLU A 217 -2.15 -4.40 19.51
N GLN A 218 -2.78 -4.38 20.68
CA GLN A 218 -2.19 -3.78 21.88
C GLN A 218 -1.19 -4.69 22.57
N THR A 219 -1.50 -5.98 22.70
CA THR A 219 -0.69 -6.94 23.48
C THR A 219 -0.18 -8.07 22.62
N GLU A 220 1.11 -8.35 22.75
CA GLU A 220 1.77 -9.45 22.04
C GLU A 220 1.60 -10.72 22.88
N GLY A 221 1.04 -11.78 22.28
CA GLY A 221 0.87 -13.05 22.97
C GLY A 221 0.70 -14.21 21.99
N ALA A 222 1.00 -15.43 22.46
CA ALA A 222 0.92 -16.63 21.63
C ALA A 222 -0.48 -16.84 21.00
N LYS A 223 -1.56 -16.47 21.72
CA LYS A 223 -2.94 -16.55 21.21
C LYS A 223 -3.18 -15.64 19.99
N PHE A 224 -2.61 -14.44 19.99
CA PHE A 224 -2.72 -13.51 18.87
C PHE A 224 -2.01 -14.09 17.64
N TRP A 225 -0.79 -14.58 17.79
CA TRP A 225 -0.03 -15.19 16.69
C TRP A 225 -0.69 -16.44 16.13
N LEU A 226 -1.22 -17.29 17.01
CA LEU A 226 -1.98 -18.45 16.58
C LEU A 226 -3.21 -18.05 15.74
N LYS A 227 -3.90 -16.96 16.10
CA LYS A 227 -5.01 -16.41 15.29
C LYS A 227 -4.50 -15.92 13.92
N VAL A 228 -3.41 -15.17 13.87
CA VAL A 228 -2.82 -14.66 12.63
C VAL A 228 -2.42 -15.80 11.69
N PHE A 229 -1.73 -16.82 12.21
CA PHE A 229 -1.28 -17.94 11.39
C PHE A 229 -2.43 -18.81 10.89
N ASN A 230 -3.46 -19.03 11.71
CA ASN A 230 -4.68 -19.71 11.26
C ASN A 230 -5.46 -18.90 10.22
N GLU A 231 -5.51 -17.58 10.35
CA GLU A 231 -6.11 -16.72 9.33
C GLU A 231 -5.36 -16.84 7.99
N LEU A 232 -4.02 -16.77 8.01
CA LEU A 232 -3.20 -16.97 6.81
C LEU A 232 -3.46 -18.35 6.18
N LYS A 233 -3.57 -19.39 7.02
CA LYS A 233 -3.87 -20.75 6.56
C LYS A 233 -5.25 -20.88 5.93
N ASN A 234 -6.27 -20.30 6.56
CA ASN A 234 -7.63 -20.26 6.03
C ASN A 234 -7.74 -19.50 4.70
N ARG A 235 -6.82 -18.57 4.43
CA ARG A 235 -6.71 -17.86 3.16
C ARG A 235 -5.97 -18.68 2.09
N GLY A 236 -5.50 -19.88 2.41
CA GLY A 236 -4.85 -20.81 1.49
C GLY A 236 -3.34 -20.91 1.64
N LEU A 237 -2.71 -20.24 2.61
CA LEU A 237 -1.29 -20.46 2.90
C LEU A 237 -1.11 -21.80 3.61
N GLU A 238 -0.76 -22.85 2.88
CA GLU A 238 -0.60 -24.19 3.44
C GLU A 238 0.82 -24.47 3.93
N ASP A 239 1.83 -23.89 3.27
CA ASP A 239 3.24 -24.18 3.57
C ASP A 239 4.13 -22.92 3.59
N ILE A 240 5.04 -22.87 4.56
CA ILE A 240 6.09 -21.87 4.69
C ILE A 240 7.41 -22.62 4.86
N LEU A 241 8.38 -22.40 3.97
CA LEU A 241 9.68 -23.07 4.10
C LEU A 241 10.53 -22.41 5.18
N VAL A 242 10.61 -21.07 5.16
CA VAL A 242 11.39 -20.28 6.11
C VAL A 242 10.55 -19.13 6.68
N ALA A 243 10.30 -19.17 7.99
CA ALA A 243 9.63 -18.08 8.70
C ALA A 243 10.67 -17.23 9.43
N VAL A 244 10.85 -15.97 8.99
CA VAL A 244 11.83 -15.04 9.55
C VAL A 244 11.14 -14.11 10.55
N VAL A 245 11.56 -14.15 11.82
CA VAL A 245 10.88 -13.47 12.93
C VAL A 245 11.83 -12.60 13.76
N ASP A 246 11.31 -11.53 14.39
CA ASP A 246 12.06 -10.68 15.31
C ASP A 246 12.12 -11.26 16.74
N GLY A 247 12.58 -12.51 16.90
CA GLY A 247 12.91 -13.09 18.22
C GLY A 247 11.91 -12.92 19.37
N LEU A 248 10.63 -12.67 19.07
CA LEU A 248 9.57 -12.40 20.02
C LEU A 248 9.17 -13.69 20.75
N ARG A 249 8.79 -13.58 22.03
CA ARG A 249 8.40 -14.75 22.84
C ARG A 249 7.04 -15.29 22.40
N GLY A 250 6.88 -16.60 22.33
CA GLY A 250 5.60 -17.24 21.95
C GLY A 250 5.34 -17.28 20.44
N PHE A 251 6.26 -16.74 19.64
CA PHE A 251 6.16 -16.68 18.18
C PHE A 251 6.54 -18.00 17.53
N PRO A 252 7.70 -18.61 17.87
CA PRO A 252 8.09 -19.90 17.30
C PRO A 252 7.05 -20.98 17.57
N GLU A 253 6.54 -21.06 18.80
CA GLU A 253 5.57 -22.07 19.21
C GLU A 253 4.24 -21.96 18.46
N ALA A 254 3.82 -20.72 18.14
CA ALA A 254 2.62 -20.48 17.36
C ALA A 254 2.81 -20.83 15.87
N ILE A 255 4.02 -20.63 15.33
CA ILE A 255 4.36 -21.07 13.96
C ILE A 255 4.36 -22.60 13.90
N GLU A 256 5.07 -23.27 14.80
CA GLU A 256 5.17 -24.74 14.84
C GLU A 256 3.79 -25.40 14.97
N ALA A 257 2.86 -24.78 15.68
CA ALA A 257 1.49 -25.28 15.83
C ALA A 257 0.68 -25.26 14.52
N VAL A 258 0.94 -24.33 13.60
CA VAL A 258 0.16 -24.15 12.35
C VAL A 258 0.91 -24.65 11.12
N TYR A 259 2.22 -24.43 11.09
CA TYR A 259 3.19 -24.77 10.05
C TYR A 259 4.36 -25.58 10.65
N PRO A 260 4.13 -26.85 11.03
CA PRO A 260 5.12 -27.66 11.75
C PRO A 260 6.41 -27.91 10.95
N ASP A 261 6.33 -27.90 9.62
CA ASP A 261 7.47 -28.13 8.74
C ASP A 261 8.24 -26.84 8.38
N ALA A 262 7.84 -25.69 8.94
CA ALA A 262 8.50 -24.41 8.69
C ALA A 262 9.79 -24.29 9.49
N GLN A 263 10.89 -23.91 8.82
CA GLN A 263 12.13 -23.58 9.50
C GLN A 263 12.05 -22.15 10.05
N ILE A 264 12.06 -22.04 11.37
CA ILE A 264 11.96 -20.74 12.06
C ILE A 264 13.35 -20.15 12.20
N GLN A 265 13.51 -18.94 11.67
CA GLN A 265 14.76 -18.21 11.68
C GLN A 265 14.59 -16.87 12.40
N THR A 266 15.38 -16.65 13.44
CA THR A 266 15.52 -15.32 14.05
C THR A 266 16.21 -14.38 13.06
N CYS A 267 15.63 -13.22 12.83
CA CYS A 267 16.19 -12.23 11.94
C CYS A 267 17.52 -11.67 12.49
N ILE A 268 18.63 -12.04 11.85
CA ILE A 268 19.98 -11.61 12.25
C ILE A 268 20.12 -10.09 12.24
N VAL A 269 19.47 -9.39 11.31
CA VAL A 269 19.54 -7.92 11.26
C VAL A 269 18.85 -7.28 12.46
N HIS A 270 17.72 -7.83 12.90
CA HIS A 270 17.08 -7.38 14.14
C HIS A 270 17.97 -7.65 15.35
N LEU A 271 18.58 -8.84 15.43
CA LEU A 271 19.50 -9.19 16.50
C LEU A 271 20.72 -8.27 16.56
N ILE A 272 21.30 -7.93 15.39
CA ILE A 272 22.37 -6.93 15.28
C ILE A 272 21.86 -5.55 15.72
N ARG A 273 20.71 -5.10 15.24
CA ARG A 273 20.14 -3.79 15.60
C ARG A 273 19.89 -3.66 17.10
N ASN A 274 19.31 -4.70 17.71
CA ASN A 274 19.08 -4.78 19.15
C ASN A 274 20.40 -4.74 19.92
N SER A 275 21.44 -5.41 19.42
CA SER A 275 22.80 -5.33 19.98
C SER A 275 23.36 -3.91 19.91
N LEU A 276 23.22 -3.23 18.77
CA LEU A 276 23.73 -1.86 18.54
C LEU A 276 22.95 -0.78 19.31
N ASN A 277 21.71 -1.04 19.70
CA ASN A 277 20.91 -0.13 20.52
C ASN A 277 21.48 0.05 21.93
N LEU A 278 22.25 -0.93 22.42
CA LEU A 278 22.94 -0.87 23.71
C LEU A 278 24.23 -0.04 23.66
N ALA A 279 24.72 0.29 22.46
CA ALA A 279 25.96 1.00 22.25
C ALA A 279 25.75 2.49 21.96
N SER A 280 26.68 3.30 22.49
CA SER A 280 26.80 4.73 22.14
C SER A 280 27.10 4.90 20.65
N TRP A 281 26.80 6.08 20.08
CA TRP A 281 27.05 6.35 18.66
C TRP A 281 28.51 6.11 18.25
N LYS A 282 29.48 6.43 19.12
CA LYS A 282 30.92 6.21 18.89
C LYS A 282 31.28 4.73 18.82
N ASP A 283 30.65 3.90 19.64
CA ASP A 283 30.96 2.48 19.78
C ASP A 283 30.28 1.61 18.73
N ARG A 284 29.17 2.06 18.14
CA ARG A 284 28.35 1.27 17.20
C ARG A 284 29.15 0.67 16.05
N LYS A 285 30.06 1.43 15.45
CA LYS A 285 30.86 0.94 14.31
C LYS A 285 31.80 -0.19 14.74
N GLY A 286 32.43 -0.06 15.89
CA GLY A 286 33.33 -1.08 16.44
C GLY A 286 32.58 -2.33 16.87
N LEU A 287 31.46 -2.17 17.59
CA LEU A 287 30.60 -3.29 17.98
C LEU A 287 30.04 -4.04 16.76
N ALA A 288 29.57 -3.34 15.73
CA ALA A 288 29.08 -3.97 14.51
C ALA A 288 30.16 -4.80 13.80
N ALA A 289 31.41 -4.30 13.78
CA ALA A 289 32.53 -5.05 13.22
C ALA A 289 32.86 -6.29 14.05
N ALA A 290 32.79 -6.21 15.38
CA ALA A 290 33.05 -7.32 16.28
C ALA A 290 31.99 -8.44 16.20
N LEU A 291 30.74 -8.10 15.85
CA LEU A 291 29.66 -9.09 15.64
C LEU A 291 29.70 -9.77 14.28
N LYS A 292 30.39 -9.19 13.29
CA LYS A 292 30.43 -9.66 11.91
C LYS A 292 30.91 -11.11 11.74
N PRO A 293 31.96 -11.58 12.43
CA PRO A 293 32.42 -12.96 12.32
C PRO A 293 31.36 -14.00 12.70
N ILE A 294 30.41 -13.67 13.58
CA ILE A 294 29.39 -14.60 14.07
C ILE A 294 28.46 -15.01 12.92
N TYR A 295 27.81 -14.05 12.26
CA TYR A 295 26.85 -14.35 11.19
C TYR A 295 27.48 -14.54 9.80
N GLN A 296 28.79 -14.31 9.65
CA GLN A 296 29.52 -14.64 8.41
C GLN A 296 30.21 -16.00 8.46
N ALA A 297 30.14 -16.70 9.59
CA ALA A 297 30.72 -18.03 9.73
C ALA A 297 30.15 -19.02 8.71
N ALA A 298 30.99 -19.96 8.26
CA ALA A 298 30.59 -20.99 7.30
C ALA A 298 29.62 -22.00 7.93
N THR A 299 29.84 -22.36 9.19
CA THR A 299 29.09 -23.39 9.94
C THR A 299 28.60 -22.86 11.28
N ALA A 300 27.62 -23.56 11.86
CA ALA A 300 27.10 -23.24 13.20
C ALA A 300 28.20 -23.33 14.27
N ASP A 301 29.08 -24.34 14.19
CA ASP A 301 30.20 -24.49 15.14
C ASP A 301 31.20 -23.32 15.07
N ALA A 302 31.53 -22.88 13.84
CA ALA A 302 32.39 -21.71 13.65
C ALA A 302 31.71 -20.43 14.16
N ALA A 303 30.38 -20.32 14.01
CA ALA A 303 29.61 -19.20 14.54
C ALA A 303 29.58 -19.20 16.07
N ASP A 304 29.42 -20.36 16.70
CA ASP A 304 29.46 -20.50 18.16
C ASP A 304 30.84 -20.13 18.71
N GLY A 305 31.91 -20.62 18.08
CA GLY A 305 33.27 -20.22 18.40
C GLY A 305 33.50 -18.71 18.27
N ALA A 306 32.95 -18.09 17.21
CA ALA A 306 33.01 -16.64 17.04
C ALA A 306 32.20 -15.88 18.11
N LEU A 307 31.05 -16.40 18.55
CA LEU A 307 30.26 -15.82 19.62
C LEU A 307 30.98 -15.93 20.97
N GLN A 308 31.64 -17.05 21.25
CA GLN A 308 32.49 -17.22 22.45
C GLN A 308 33.67 -16.25 22.42
N ALA A 309 34.35 -16.12 21.28
CA ALA A 309 35.45 -15.17 21.11
C ALA A 309 34.99 -13.72 21.28
N PHE A 310 33.80 -13.37 20.75
CA PHE A 310 33.18 -12.06 20.99
C PHE A 310 32.94 -11.84 22.48
N ALA A 311 32.32 -12.80 23.19
CA ALA A 311 32.02 -12.69 24.61
C ALA A 311 33.30 -12.48 25.46
N ALA A 312 34.41 -13.12 25.09
CA ALA A 312 35.69 -12.97 25.77
C ALA A 312 36.45 -11.67 25.45
N SER A 313 36.13 -11.02 24.32
CA SER A 313 36.78 -9.80 23.84
C SER A 313 36.45 -8.56 24.68
N ASP A 314 37.19 -7.47 24.49
CA ASP A 314 36.90 -6.18 25.15
C ASP A 314 35.49 -5.67 24.82
N TRP A 315 35.00 -5.92 23.60
CA TRP A 315 33.63 -5.57 23.22
C TRP A 315 32.58 -6.41 23.96
N GLY A 316 32.83 -7.71 24.13
CA GLY A 316 31.95 -8.60 24.90
C GLY A 316 31.93 -8.24 26.38
N ARG A 317 33.08 -7.90 26.97
CA ARG A 317 33.18 -7.42 28.35
C ARG A 317 32.50 -6.07 28.56
N LYS A 318 32.59 -5.17 27.57
CA LYS A 318 31.91 -3.87 27.58
C LYS A 318 30.39 -4.00 27.40
N PHE A 319 29.95 -4.99 26.63
CA PHE A 319 28.53 -5.23 26.33
C PHE A 319 28.12 -6.69 26.60
N PRO A 320 28.16 -7.16 27.86
CA PRO A 320 27.95 -8.57 28.19
C PRO A 320 26.55 -9.07 27.81
N THR A 321 25.56 -8.18 27.89
CA THR A 321 24.17 -8.48 27.52
C THR A 321 23.97 -8.77 26.03
N VAL A 322 24.91 -8.36 25.16
CA VAL A 322 24.87 -8.70 23.74
C VAL A 322 25.08 -10.20 23.55
N ALA A 323 26.11 -10.78 24.16
CA ALA A 323 26.35 -12.22 24.04
C ALA A 323 25.17 -13.05 24.57
N ASP A 324 24.61 -12.66 25.72
CA ASP A 324 23.43 -13.31 26.31
C ASP A 324 22.21 -13.25 25.38
N MET A 325 21.99 -12.11 24.71
CA MET A 325 20.89 -11.94 23.77
C MET A 325 21.01 -12.91 22.60
N TRP A 326 22.20 -13.07 22.03
CA TRP A 326 22.46 -14.04 20.96
C TRP A 326 22.31 -15.48 21.45
N ARG A 327 22.81 -15.79 22.65
CA ARG A 327 22.67 -17.13 23.27
C ARG A 327 21.21 -17.53 23.49
N ARG A 328 20.36 -16.60 23.93
CA ARG A 328 18.93 -16.85 24.16
C ARG A 328 18.15 -17.20 22.90
N GLN A 329 18.60 -16.71 21.74
CA GLN A 329 17.96 -16.93 20.44
C GLN A 329 18.75 -17.92 19.56
N TRP A 330 19.76 -18.60 20.13
CA TRP A 330 20.76 -19.33 19.36
C TRP A 330 20.16 -20.47 18.54
N GLU A 331 19.21 -21.22 19.12
CA GLU A 331 18.49 -22.29 18.44
C GLU A 331 17.80 -21.80 17.15
N GLN A 332 17.22 -20.60 17.17
CA GLN A 332 16.59 -19.99 16.00
C GLN A 332 17.59 -19.21 15.12
N VAL A 333 18.85 -19.06 15.54
CA VAL A 333 19.94 -18.50 14.72
C VAL A 333 20.63 -19.60 13.92
N ILE A 334 20.76 -20.81 14.47
CA ILE A 334 21.43 -21.97 13.84
C ILE A 334 20.91 -22.30 12.43
N PRO A 335 19.59 -22.33 12.15
CA PRO A 335 19.07 -22.68 10.82
C PRO A 335 19.68 -21.83 9.70
N PHE A 336 20.05 -20.58 10.00
CA PHE A 336 20.74 -19.69 9.09
C PHE A 336 21.99 -20.30 8.46
N PHE A 337 22.76 -21.07 9.24
CA PHE A 337 24.02 -21.65 8.80
C PHE A 337 23.84 -22.92 7.97
N VAL A 338 22.65 -23.53 7.95
CA VAL A 338 22.34 -24.65 7.07
C VAL A 338 22.17 -24.16 5.62
N TYR A 339 21.70 -22.93 5.44
CA TYR A 339 21.46 -22.38 4.10
C TYR A 339 22.76 -22.07 3.35
N PRO A 340 22.83 -22.33 2.04
CA PRO A 340 23.90 -21.85 1.16
C PRO A 340 23.97 -20.31 1.11
N PRO A 341 25.14 -19.73 0.74
CA PRO A 341 25.33 -18.28 0.68
C PRO A 341 24.28 -17.53 -0.15
N GLU A 342 23.78 -18.14 -1.22
CA GLU A 342 22.75 -17.58 -2.11
C GLU A 342 21.43 -17.36 -1.37
N VAL A 343 21.01 -18.34 -0.55
CA VAL A 343 19.80 -18.30 0.27
C VAL A 343 20.00 -17.40 1.47
N ARG A 344 21.13 -17.53 2.17
CA ARG A 344 21.49 -16.63 3.28
C ARG A 344 21.37 -15.18 2.85
N ARG A 345 21.93 -14.83 1.69
CA ARG A 345 21.88 -13.47 1.14
C ARG A 345 20.46 -12.95 1.00
N ILE A 346 19.49 -13.78 0.59
CA ILE A 346 18.10 -13.35 0.56
C ILE A 346 17.57 -13.14 1.99
N ILE A 347 17.77 -14.12 2.88
CA ILE A 347 17.25 -14.11 4.26
C ILE A 347 17.79 -12.95 5.09
N TYR A 348 19.11 -12.71 5.11
CA TYR A 348 19.71 -11.66 5.94
C TYR A 348 19.63 -10.27 5.30
N THR A 349 19.34 -10.13 3.99
CA THR A 349 19.06 -8.80 3.42
C THR A 349 17.64 -8.38 3.78
N THR A 350 17.46 -7.81 4.96
CA THR A 350 16.18 -7.20 5.38
C THR A 350 15.78 -6.00 4.56
N ASN A 351 16.55 -5.62 3.52
CA ASN A 351 16.24 -4.53 2.60
C ASN A 351 14.78 -4.52 2.13
N ALA A 352 14.15 -5.69 1.92
CA ALA A 352 12.76 -5.75 1.48
C ALA A 352 11.80 -5.22 2.55
N ILE A 353 11.86 -5.74 3.78
CA ILE A 353 10.98 -5.32 4.88
C ILE A 353 11.39 -3.96 5.45
N GLU A 354 12.68 -3.64 5.50
CA GLU A 354 13.18 -2.35 5.97
C GLU A 354 12.85 -1.21 5.01
N SER A 355 12.98 -1.42 3.69
CA SER A 355 12.58 -0.41 2.71
C SER A 355 11.07 -0.14 2.79
N MET A 356 10.27 -1.19 2.96
CA MET A 356 8.83 -1.06 3.18
C MET A 356 8.56 -0.27 4.47
N HIS A 357 9.15 -0.67 5.61
CA HIS A 357 9.01 0.03 6.88
C HIS A 357 9.45 1.49 6.82
N MET A 358 10.53 1.81 6.11
CA MET A 358 10.99 3.18 5.91
C MET A 358 9.96 4.01 5.14
N GLN A 359 9.39 3.46 4.07
CA GLN A 359 8.35 4.13 3.28
C GLN A 359 7.06 4.32 4.10
N LEU A 360 6.62 3.31 4.85
CA LEU A 360 5.49 3.43 5.76
C LEU A 360 5.75 4.52 6.81
N ARG A 361 6.92 4.51 7.46
CA ARG A 361 7.32 5.54 8.45
C ARG A 361 7.30 6.93 7.84
N LYS A 362 7.75 7.10 6.61
CA LYS A 362 7.70 8.40 5.90
C LYS A 362 6.26 8.89 5.73
N ILE A 363 5.35 8.01 5.32
CA ILE A 363 3.94 8.33 5.08
C ILE A 363 3.21 8.67 6.39
N VAL A 364 3.49 7.96 7.48
CA VAL A 364 2.82 8.22 8.77
C VAL A 364 3.45 9.36 9.57
N LYS A 365 4.68 9.79 9.24
CA LYS A 365 5.46 10.77 10.04
C LYS A 365 4.71 12.08 10.33
N ASN A 366 3.92 12.54 9.36
CA ASN A 366 3.19 13.81 9.48
C ASN A 366 1.92 13.69 10.35
N ARG A 367 1.52 12.47 10.72
CA ARG A 367 0.34 12.21 11.56
C ARG A 367 0.80 11.99 13.00
N GLY A 368 0.56 12.97 13.87
CA GLY A 368 0.98 12.88 15.28
C GLY A 368 0.41 11.65 16.01
N HIS A 369 -0.88 11.35 15.79
CA HIS A 369 -1.54 10.10 16.19
C HIS A 369 -2.72 9.80 15.26
N PHE A 370 -3.12 8.54 15.18
CA PHE A 370 -4.33 8.10 14.48
C PHE A 370 -5.55 8.17 15.40
N PRO A 371 -6.75 8.49 14.86
CA PRO A 371 -7.97 8.54 15.66
C PRO A 371 -8.54 7.16 16.02
N SER A 372 -8.22 6.12 15.23
CA SER A 372 -8.67 4.74 15.45
C SER A 372 -7.77 3.73 14.70
N ASP A 373 -7.99 2.44 14.93
CA ASP A 373 -7.28 1.34 14.26
C ASP A 373 -7.68 1.25 12.76
N GLU A 374 -8.94 1.55 12.42
CA GLU A 374 -9.43 1.58 11.04
C GLU A 374 -8.74 2.68 10.23
N ALA A 375 -8.57 3.87 10.83
CA ALA A 375 -7.88 4.98 10.19
C ALA A 375 -6.39 4.67 9.93
N ALA A 376 -5.74 3.93 10.84
CA ALA A 376 -4.38 3.46 10.64
C ALA A 376 -4.32 2.40 9.54
N SER A 377 -5.18 1.37 9.61
CA SER A 377 -5.27 0.29 8.63
C SER A 377 -5.50 0.82 7.22
N LYS A 378 -6.43 1.77 7.05
CA LYS A 378 -6.72 2.42 5.78
C LYS A 378 -5.50 3.08 5.14
N LEU A 379 -4.78 3.93 5.90
CA LEU A 379 -3.59 4.60 5.36
C LEU A 379 -2.48 3.60 5.04
N LEU A 380 -2.25 2.62 5.92
CA LEU A 380 -1.20 1.64 5.75
C LEU A 380 -1.50 0.76 4.53
N TYR A 381 -2.73 0.28 4.35
CA TYR A 381 -3.14 -0.44 3.15
C TYR A 381 -2.87 0.38 1.88
N LEU A 382 -3.30 1.64 1.83
CA LEU A 382 -3.06 2.51 0.67
C LEU A 382 -1.56 2.71 0.37
N ALA A 383 -0.76 2.85 1.42
CA ALA A 383 0.69 2.95 1.32
C ALA A 383 1.30 1.65 0.77
N LEU A 384 0.92 0.50 1.34
CA LEU A 384 1.38 -0.83 0.91
C LEU A 384 0.99 -1.08 -0.55
N ARG A 385 -0.25 -0.79 -0.93
CA ARG A 385 -0.76 -0.87 -2.31
C ARG A 385 0.10 -0.06 -3.28
N ASN A 386 0.58 1.11 -2.88
CA ASN A 386 1.48 1.92 -3.71
C ASN A 386 2.91 1.37 -3.74
N ILE A 387 3.43 0.87 -2.61
CA ILE A 387 4.75 0.25 -2.53
C ILE A 387 4.81 -1.01 -3.42
N GLU A 388 3.77 -1.84 -3.41
CA GLU A 388 3.69 -3.07 -4.19
C GLU A 388 3.66 -2.83 -5.70
N LYS A 389 3.08 -1.70 -6.17
CA LYS A 389 3.09 -1.34 -7.60
C LYS A 389 4.50 -1.20 -8.17
N ASP A 390 5.48 -0.87 -7.33
CA ASP A 390 6.88 -0.75 -7.72
C ASP A 390 7.65 -2.07 -7.64
N TRP A 391 7.06 -3.13 -7.07
CA TRP A 391 7.68 -4.47 -6.96
C TRP A 391 7.49 -5.29 -8.24
N LYS A 392 8.13 -4.86 -9.32
CA LYS A 392 7.96 -5.48 -10.64
C LYS A 392 8.85 -6.71 -10.88
N MET A 393 10.04 -6.72 -10.28
CA MET A 393 11.07 -7.73 -10.55
C MET A 393 11.55 -8.41 -9.26
N PRO A 394 11.83 -9.74 -9.31
CA PRO A 394 12.48 -10.42 -8.22
C PRO A 394 13.94 -9.93 -8.03
N PRO A 395 14.55 -10.16 -6.87
CA PRO A 395 15.97 -9.91 -6.67
C PRO A 395 16.82 -10.60 -7.75
N ILE A 396 17.88 -9.94 -8.22
CA ILE A 396 18.76 -10.46 -9.30
C ILE A 396 19.31 -11.86 -8.94
N THR A 397 19.59 -12.12 -7.66
CA THR A 397 20.10 -13.41 -7.17
C THR A 397 19.02 -14.43 -6.84
N TRP A 398 17.74 -14.13 -7.07
CA TRP A 398 16.66 -15.04 -6.74
C TRP A 398 16.79 -16.38 -7.45
N LYS A 399 17.15 -16.41 -8.74
CA LYS A 399 17.26 -17.67 -9.49
C LYS A 399 18.32 -18.62 -8.91
N GLN A 400 19.41 -18.07 -8.38
CA GLN A 400 20.44 -18.86 -7.69
C GLN A 400 19.92 -19.42 -6.37
N ALA A 401 19.24 -18.58 -5.58
CA ALA A 401 18.61 -19.01 -4.33
C ALA A 401 17.49 -20.04 -4.56
N ALA A 402 16.65 -19.86 -5.58
CA ALA A 402 15.56 -20.77 -5.94
C ALA A 402 16.06 -22.18 -6.28
N ASN A 403 17.20 -22.30 -6.96
CA ASN A 403 17.83 -23.60 -7.21
C ASN A 403 18.23 -24.27 -5.87
N GLN A 404 18.83 -23.51 -4.96
CA GLN A 404 19.16 -24.02 -3.63
C GLN A 404 17.90 -24.38 -2.81
N PHE A 405 16.81 -23.61 -2.91
CA PHE A 405 15.53 -23.98 -2.30
C PHE A 405 14.98 -25.29 -2.86
N ALA A 406 15.08 -25.52 -4.18
CA ALA A 406 14.68 -26.78 -4.79
C ALA A 406 15.51 -27.98 -4.29
N ILE A 407 16.82 -27.78 -4.05
CA ILE A 407 17.69 -28.82 -3.50
C ILE A 407 17.35 -29.11 -2.02
N LEU A 408 17.15 -28.08 -1.21
CA LEU A 408 16.95 -28.20 0.23
C LEU A 408 15.55 -28.69 0.61
N PHE A 409 14.52 -28.24 -0.11
CA PHE A 409 13.12 -28.48 0.25
C PHE A 409 12.38 -29.37 -0.76
N GLY A 410 13.04 -29.76 -1.86
CA GLY A 410 12.51 -30.72 -2.83
C GLY A 410 11.12 -30.35 -3.34
N ASP A 411 10.20 -31.31 -3.26
CA ASP A 411 8.83 -31.19 -3.76
C ASP A 411 8.03 -30.06 -3.10
N ARG A 412 8.34 -29.70 -1.85
CA ARG A 412 7.67 -28.57 -1.16
C ARG A 412 7.90 -27.25 -1.90
N PHE A 413 9.07 -27.06 -2.50
CA PHE A 413 9.37 -25.88 -3.31
C PHE A 413 8.98 -26.06 -4.78
N THR A 414 9.34 -27.20 -5.38
CA THR A 414 9.18 -27.39 -6.84
C THR A 414 7.73 -27.50 -7.29
N ASN A 415 6.82 -27.97 -6.42
CA ASN A 415 5.39 -28.02 -6.74
C ASN A 415 4.78 -26.61 -6.92
N ALA A 416 5.28 -25.61 -6.20
CA ALA A 416 4.80 -24.22 -6.30
C ALA A 416 5.39 -23.43 -7.48
N LEU A 417 6.34 -24.02 -8.22
CA LEU A 417 6.86 -23.46 -9.47
C LEU A 417 6.03 -23.88 -10.69
N ARG A 418 5.10 -24.84 -10.53
CA ARG A 418 4.33 -25.43 -11.62
C ARG A 418 3.13 -24.59 -12.03
#